data_AF-A0A2T7TL50-F1
#
_entry.id   AF-A0A2T7TL50-F1
#
_cell.length_a   1.000
_cell.length_b   1.000
_cell.length_c   1.000
_cell.angle_alpha   90.00
_cell.angle_beta   90.00
_cell.angle_gamma   90.00
#
_symmetry.space_group_name_H-M   'P 1'
#
loop_
_entity.id
_entity.type
_entity.pdbx_description
1 polymer ?
#
loop_
_entity_poly.entity_id
_entity_poly.type
_entity_poly.pdbx_seq_one_letter_code
_entity_poly.pdbx_strand_id
1 'polypeptide(L)'
;MLGSRVTVAAVCALAFSLTGCGDSGPEPKGTAIELPDLTTDPPTDEPSAPAEDSLAETADPESSPGSSSPDNSGDSGSVGTSMKDCVIVAAGVSSILLAPLSFMGSSDDETVERLHNQIDDVRSMVPPELADDFDRLQEVVTASTENGGSFDEASYREAVAPVEQWLHEHCNKPVQ
;
A
#
# COMPACT_ATOMS: atom_id res chain seq x y z
N MET A 1 19.69 -51.36 31.36
CA MET A 1 19.19 -50.05 31.83
C MET A 1 17.92 -49.74 31.05
N LEU A 2 16.77 -50.03 31.65
CA LEU A 2 15.43 -49.74 31.13
C LEU A 2 15.02 -48.38 31.67
N GLY A 3 14.71 -47.42 30.81
CA GLY A 3 14.20 -46.13 31.28
C GLY A 3 13.98 -45.14 30.16
N SER A 4 12.80 -45.16 29.56
CA SER A 4 12.06 -43.93 29.21
C SER A 4 10.64 -44.32 28.80
N ARG A 5 9.72 -44.14 29.75
CA ARG A 5 8.30 -44.03 29.47
C ARG A 5 8.03 -42.55 29.20
N VAL A 6 7.62 -42.20 27.99
CA VAL A 6 6.97 -40.92 27.72
C VAL A 6 5.55 -41.23 27.27
N THR A 7 4.62 -40.80 28.10
CA THR A 7 3.17 -41.03 28.01
C THR A 7 2.56 -39.83 27.28
N VAL A 8 1.83 -40.08 26.17
CA VAL A 8 0.43 -39.63 25.84
C VAL A 8 0.04 -38.23 26.37
N ALA A 9 -0.53 -37.25 25.66
CA ALA A 9 -1.43 -37.22 24.52
C ALA A 9 -1.69 -35.75 24.10
N ALA A 10 -2.18 -35.60 22.87
CA ALA A 10 -3.29 -34.73 22.45
C ALA A 10 -3.29 -33.25 22.85
N VAL A 11 -3.11 -32.37 21.84
CA VAL A 11 -4.12 -31.37 21.44
C VAL A 11 -3.92 -31.09 19.95
N CYS A 12 -4.70 -31.71 19.08
CA CYS A 12 -4.87 -31.30 17.69
C CYS A 12 -6.36 -31.40 17.36
N ALA A 13 -7.10 -30.34 17.65
CA ALA A 13 -8.47 -30.14 17.18
C ALA A 13 -8.84 -28.66 17.29
N LEU A 14 -8.27 -27.80 16.44
CA LEU A 14 -8.90 -26.54 16.08
C LEU A 14 -9.66 -26.77 14.78
N ALA A 15 -10.85 -27.36 14.94
CA ALA A 15 -11.86 -27.41 13.90
C ALA A 15 -12.47 -26.00 13.77
N PHE A 16 -11.98 -25.21 12.82
CA PHE A 16 -12.70 -24.03 12.36
C PHE A 16 -13.96 -24.47 11.61
N SER A 17 -15.06 -24.55 12.35
CA SER A 17 -16.40 -24.77 11.78
C SER A 17 -16.95 -23.41 11.33
N LEU A 18 -16.65 -23.03 10.09
CA LEU A 18 -17.36 -21.95 9.40
C LEU A 18 -18.68 -22.53 8.85
N THR A 19 -19.70 -22.55 9.71
CA THR A 19 -21.05 -22.98 9.34
C THR A 19 -21.91 -21.74 9.09
N GLY A 20 -22.27 -21.53 7.81
CA GLY A 20 -23.24 -20.52 7.34
C GLY A 20 -22.72 -19.85 6.07
N CYS A 21 -23.35 -19.92 4.88
CA CYS A 21 -24.71 -20.27 4.48
C CYS A 21 -24.61 -20.85 3.05
N GLY A 22 -25.33 -21.92 2.71
CA GLY A 22 -25.33 -22.45 1.34
C GLY A 22 -25.95 -23.84 1.23
N ASP A 23 -27.27 -23.84 1.09
CA ASP A 23 -28.13 -24.98 0.79
C ASP A 23 -27.66 -25.74 -0.48
N SER A 24 -27.64 -27.07 -0.41
CA SER A 24 -27.04 -27.98 -1.39
C SER A 24 -27.81 -28.06 -2.71
N GLY A 25 -27.09 -27.98 -3.84
CA GLY A 25 -27.56 -28.43 -5.15
C GLY A 25 -26.51 -29.31 -5.85
N PRO A 26 -26.91 -30.39 -6.55
CA PRO A 26 -25.97 -31.36 -7.12
C PRO A 26 -25.29 -30.86 -8.41
N GLU A 27 -23.96 -30.97 -8.47
CA GLU A 27 -23.18 -31.06 -9.72
C GLU A 27 -23.49 -32.38 -10.48
N PRO A 28 -23.12 -32.57 -11.76
CA PRO A 28 -22.50 -31.65 -12.73
C PRO A 28 -23.15 -31.72 -14.13
N LYS A 29 -23.33 -30.60 -14.82
CA LYS A 29 -23.32 -30.57 -16.30
C LYS A 29 -22.62 -29.31 -16.77
N GLY A 30 -21.60 -29.50 -17.61
CA GLY A 30 -20.78 -28.45 -18.17
C GLY A 30 -21.65 -27.31 -18.69
N THR A 31 -21.34 -26.12 -18.21
CA THR A 31 -21.85 -24.89 -18.78
C THR A 31 -20.64 -23.98 -18.88
N ALA A 32 -20.29 -23.67 -20.12
CA ALA A 32 -19.25 -22.72 -20.46
C ALA A 32 -19.47 -21.43 -19.66
N ILE A 33 -18.42 -20.91 -19.05
CA ILE A 33 -18.43 -19.51 -18.65
C ILE A 33 -18.40 -18.71 -19.96
N GLU A 34 -19.58 -18.25 -20.38
CA GLU A 34 -19.73 -17.15 -21.33
C GLU A 34 -18.99 -15.95 -20.74
N LEU A 35 -17.83 -15.64 -21.30
CA LEU A 35 -17.28 -14.30 -21.17
C LEU A 35 -18.24 -13.34 -21.89
N PRO A 36 -18.57 -12.17 -21.31
CA PRO A 36 -19.19 -11.11 -22.09
C PRO A 36 -18.23 -10.73 -23.23
N ASP A 37 -18.70 -11.00 -24.44
CA ASP A 37 -18.09 -10.56 -25.70
C ASP A 37 -18.09 -9.02 -25.69
N LEU A 38 -16.97 -8.42 -25.29
CA LEU A 38 -16.73 -7.00 -25.55
C LEU A 38 -16.49 -6.87 -27.04
N THR A 39 -17.59 -6.80 -27.80
CA THR A 39 -17.60 -6.42 -29.21
C THR A 39 -17.11 -4.97 -29.30
N THR A 40 -15.79 -4.81 -29.38
CA THR A 40 -15.13 -3.58 -29.83
C THR A 40 -15.41 -3.44 -31.32
N ASP A 41 -16.36 -2.57 -31.64
CA ASP A 41 -16.59 -2.08 -33.00
C ASP A 41 -15.35 -1.25 -33.44
N PRO A 42 -14.69 -1.59 -34.57
CA PRO A 42 -13.60 -0.80 -35.10
C PRO A 42 -14.15 0.34 -35.98
N PRO A 43 -13.84 1.63 -35.71
CA PRO A 43 -14.02 2.64 -36.74
C PRO A 43 -12.99 2.42 -37.86
N THR A 44 -13.56 2.19 -39.04
CA THR A 44 -12.94 2.03 -40.35
C THR A 44 -12.10 3.26 -40.76
N ASP A 45 -10.98 2.95 -41.40
CA ASP A 45 -9.94 3.69 -42.14
C ASP A 45 -10.09 5.20 -42.48
N GLU A 46 -9.00 5.94 -42.16
CA GLU A 46 -8.12 6.83 -42.98
C GLU A 46 -8.69 7.75 -44.10
N PRO A 47 -7.93 8.73 -44.66
CA PRO A 47 -6.70 9.41 -44.23
C PRO A 47 -6.76 10.96 -44.35
N SER A 48 -5.82 11.68 -43.72
CA SER A 48 -5.18 12.89 -44.31
C SER A 48 -4.02 13.40 -43.44
N ALA A 49 -2.81 13.35 -43.99
CA ALA A 49 -1.71 14.29 -43.72
C ALA A 49 -1.83 15.46 -44.74
N PRO A 50 -1.15 16.63 -44.63
CA PRO A 50 0.14 16.86 -43.95
C PRO A 50 0.36 18.21 -43.20
N ALA A 51 1.42 18.21 -42.38
CA ALA A 51 2.46 19.24 -42.15
C ALA A 51 2.16 20.69 -41.69
N GLU A 52 3.22 21.26 -41.08
CA GLU A 52 3.49 22.67 -40.71
C GLU A 52 2.72 23.14 -39.47
N ASP A 53 3.17 24.05 -38.59
CA ASP A 53 4.40 24.74 -38.19
C ASP A 53 3.89 25.73 -37.09
N SER A 54 4.77 26.32 -36.29
CA SER A 54 4.50 27.50 -35.44
C SER A 54 3.64 27.27 -34.18
N LEU A 55 3.82 27.97 -33.06
CA LEU A 55 4.81 28.92 -32.53
C LEU A 55 4.48 29.00 -31.02
N ALA A 56 5.41 29.54 -30.25
CA ALA A 56 5.23 29.92 -28.85
C ALA A 56 3.96 30.76 -28.61
N GLU A 57 3.47 30.76 -27.36
CA GLU A 57 3.36 31.95 -26.49
C GLU A 57 2.21 31.86 -25.45
N THR A 58 2.60 31.90 -24.17
CA THR A 58 2.00 32.67 -23.05
C THR A 58 0.64 32.30 -22.40
N ALA A 59 0.69 32.36 -21.06
CA ALA A 59 -0.32 32.77 -20.06
C ALA A 59 -1.01 31.69 -19.20
N ASP A 60 -0.55 31.61 -17.94
CA ASP A 60 -1.36 31.53 -16.70
C ASP A 60 -2.18 32.85 -16.55
N PRO A 61 -3.25 33.00 -15.73
CA PRO A 61 -3.71 32.15 -14.61
C PRO A 61 -5.25 31.96 -14.52
N GLU A 62 -5.69 31.38 -13.39
CA GLU A 62 -7.05 31.37 -12.79
C GLU A 62 -8.08 30.33 -13.25
N SER A 63 -8.41 29.40 -12.35
CA SER A 63 -9.72 29.39 -11.68
C SER A 63 -9.74 28.44 -10.49
N SER A 64 -9.92 29.00 -9.29
CA SER A 64 -10.45 28.27 -8.12
C SER A 64 -11.96 28.04 -8.28
N PRO A 65 -12.50 26.98 -7.69
CA PRO A 65 -13.43 27.17 -6.56
C PRO A 65 -12.96 26.28 -5.38
N GLY A 66 -12.83 26.78 -4.16
CA GLY A 66 -13.91 27.42 -3.43
C GLY A 66 -14.80 26.34 -2.78
N SER A 67 -14.30 25.68 -1.73
CA SER A 67 -15.14 24.93 -0.81
C SER A 67 -14.70 25.21 0.62
N SER A 68 -15.40 26.15 1.24
CA SER A 68 -15.23 26.55 2.63
C SER A 68 -16.02 25.64 3.57
N SER A 69 -15.42 25.41 4.74
CA SER A 69 -16.04 25.23 6.08
C SER A 69 -16.41 23.79 6.53
N PRO A 70 -16.36 23.50 7.86
CA PRO A 70 -16.32 24.46 8.98
C PRO A 70 -15.06 24.40 9.86
N ASP A 71 -14.68 25.60 10.32
CA ASP A 71 -14.02 25.85 11.60
C ASP A 71 -14.67 25.02 12.72
N ASN A 72 -13.92 24.08 13.28
CA ASN A 72 -14.15 23.62 14.64
C ASN A 72 -13.03 24.18 15.51
N SER A 73 -13.22 25.42 15.96
CA SER A 73 -12.46 25.99 17.07
C SER A 73 -12.77 25.19 18.34
N GLY A 74 -11.82 24.37 18.77
CA GLY A 74 -11.91 23.59 20.00
C GLY A 74 -10.56 23.05 20.46
N ASP A 75 -10.01 23.73 21.46
CA ASP A 75 -9.07 23.23 22.48
C ASP A 75 -7.55 23.29 22.22
N SER A 76 -6.93 24.19 22.98
CA SER A 76 -5.48 24.32 23.17
C SER A 76 -4.96 23.18 24.05
N GLY A 77 -4.00 22.39 23.58
CA GLY A 77 -3.35 21.41 24.46
C GLY A 77 -2.42 20.35 23.86
N SER A 78 -2.05 20.44 22.58
CA SER A 78 -0.94 19.73 21.95
C SER A 78 -0.85 20.34 20.55
N VAL A 79 0.33 20.46 19.95
CA VAL A 79 0.39 20.61 18.48
C VAL A 79 0.00 19.23 17.94
N GLY A 80 -1.28 18.89 18.07
CA GLY A 80 -1.78 17.53 17.97
C GLY A 80 -1.92 17.16 16.52
N THR A 81 -1.22 16.09 16.12
CA THR A 81 -1.48 15.35 14.89
C THR A 81 -2.97 15.25 14.64
N SER A 82 -3.40 15.73 13.47
CA SER A 82 -4.80 15.70 13.07
C SER A 82 -5.19 14.28 12.68
N MET A 83 -6.48 13.94 12.76
CA MET A 83 -6.95 12.63 12.28
C MET A 83 -6.64 12.43 10.79
N LYS A 84 -6.52 13.52 10.03
CA LYS A 84 -6.06 13.50 8.64
C LYS A 84 -4.63 12.98 8.51
N ASP A 85 -3.71 13.42 9.37
CA ASP A 85 -2.32 12.96 9.36
C ASP A 85 -2.24 11.46 9.68
N CYS A 86 -3.03 10.99 10.64
CA CYS A 86 -3.16 9.56 10.94
C CYS A 86 -3.60 8.73 9.74
N VAL A 87 -4.60 9.20 8.98
CA VAL A 87 -5.07 8.50 7.78
C VAL A 87 -3.98 8.49 6.69
N ILE A 88 -3.30 9.61 6.48
CA ILE A 88 -2.24 9.71 5.47
C ILE A 88 -1.09 8.76 5.80
N VAL A 89 -0.57 8.81 7.03
CA VAL A 89 0.54 7.97 7.46
C VAL A 89 0.12 6.49 7.43
N ALA A 90 -1.05 6.14 7.97
CA ALA A 90 -1.51 4.74 7.99
C ALA A 90 -1.71 4.18 6.56
N ALA A 91 -2.28 4.95 5.65
CA ALA A 91 -2.49 4.53 4.26
C ALA A 91 -1.15 4.35 3.51
N GLY A 92 -0.22 5.29 3.68
CA GLY A 92 1.10 5.22 3.07
C GLY A 92 1.91 4.03 3.59
N VAL A 93 1.98 3.89 4.91
CA VAL A 93 2.73 2.81 5.58
C VAL A 93 2.14 1.43 5.27
N SER A 94 0.83 1.30 5.15
CA SER A 94 0.19 0.03 4.78
C SER A 94 0.69 -0.50 3.44
N SER A 95 0.94 0.39 2.47
CA SER A 95 1.45 0.00 1.16
C SER A 95 2.93 -0.43 1.24
N ILE A 96 3.72 0.31 2.02
CA ILE A 96 5.14 0.03 2.30
C ILE A 96 5.29 -1.31 3.05
N LEU A 97 4.44 -1.60 4.03
CA LEU A 97 4.47 -2.87 4.77
C LEU A 97 4.21 -4.11 3.90
N LEU A 98 3.57 -3.94 2.74
CA LEU A 98 3.34 -5.03 1.78
C LEU A 98 4.52 -5.24 0.82
N ALA A 99 5.49 -4.33 0.80
CA ALA A 99 6.63 -4.40 -0.12
C ALA A 99 7.45 -5.70 -0.03
N PRO A 100 7.74 -6.27 1.16
CA PRO A 100 8.48 -7.53 1.27
C PRO A 100 7.85 -8.69 0.47
N LEU A 101 6.52 -8.69 0.32
CA LEU A 101 5.82 -9.70 -0.48
C LEU A 101 6.16 -9.62 -1.97
N SER A 102 6.46 -8.42 -2.47
CA SER A 102 6.88 -8.21 -3.86
C SER A 102 8.26 -8.80 -4.14
N PHE A 103 9.13 -8.89 -3.12
CA PHE A 103 10.49 -9.42 -3.23
C PHE A 103 10.60 -10.94 -3.01
N MET A 104 9.51 -11.63 -2.66
CA MET A 104 9.53 -13.09 -2.44
C MET A 104 9.85 -13.92 -3.70
N GLY A 105 9.69 -13.34 -4.90
CA GLY A 105 10.00 -14.00 -6.17
C GLY A 105 11.37 -13.61 -6.74
N SER A 106 11.56 -12.31 -7.00
CA SER A 106 12.80 -11.69 -7.46
C SER A 106 12.84 -10.24 -7.02
N SER A 107 14.02 -9.75 -6.60
CA SER A 107 14.25 -8.32 -6.39
C SER A 107 14.91 -7.73 -7.63
N ASP A 108 14.14 -7.59 -8.69
CA ASP A 108 14.56 -6.84 -9.87
C ASP A 108 14.61 -5.34 -9.59
N ASP A 109 15.43 -4.64 -10.37
CA ASP A 109 15.66 -3.19 -10.22
C ASP A 109 14.35 -2.39 -10.37
N GLU A 110 13.41 -2.86 -11.20
CA GLU A 110 12.10 -2.22 -11.39
C GLU A 110 11.27 -2.26 -10.10
N THR A 111 11.26 -3.39 -9.40
CA THR A 111 10.55 -3.54 -8.12
C THR A 111 11.15 -2.64 -7.05
N VAL A 112 12.48 -2.52 -6.99
CA VAL A 112 13.16 -1.62 -6.07
C VAL A 112 12.85 -0.15 -6.39
N GLU A 113 12.96 0.25 -7.66
CA GLU A 113 12.70 1.62 -8.09
C GLU A 113 11.24 2.01 -7.83
N ARG A 114 10.29 1.10 -8.07
CA ARG A 114 8.88 1.31 -7.76
C ARG A 114 8.66 1.55 -6.26
N LEU A 115 9.29 0.75 -5.41
CA LEU A 115 9.17 0.92 -3.96
C LEU A 115 9.82 2.23 -3.50
N HIS A 116 10.98 2.57 -4.05
CA HIS A 116 11.67 3.82 -3.77
C HIS A 116 10.76 5.02 -4.07
N ASN A 117 10.17 5.06 -5.28
CA ASN A 117 9.22 6.10 -5.67
C ASN A 117 7.98 6.13 -4.77
N GLN A 118 7.45 4.97 -4.37
CA GLN A 118 6.34 4.91 -3.43
C GLN A 118 6.69 5.48 -2.06
N ILE A 119 7.89 5.19 -1.54
CA ILE A 119 8.35 5.74 -0.25
C ILE A 119 8.53 7.26 -0.35
N ASP A 120 9.06 7.77 -1.47
CA ASP A 120 9.23 9.21 -1.70
C ASP A 120 7.88 9.94 -1.80
N ASP A 121 6.93 9.38 -2.54
CA ASP A 121 5.56 9.90 -2.64
C ASP A 121 4.92 10.00 -1.25
N VAL A 122 5.01 8.93 -0.44
CA VAL A 122 4.47 8.95 0.93
C VAL A 122 5.21 9.96 1.80
N ARG A 123 6.55 10.02 1.73
CA ARG A 123 7.37 10.97 2.48
C ARG A 123 6.94 12.42 2.25
N SER A 124 6.53 12.77 1.03
CA SER A 124 6.07 14.13 0.70
C SER A 124 4.73 14.51 1.37
N MET A 125 3.96 13.52 1.83
CA MET A 125 2.62 13.69 2.40
C MET A 125 2.59 13.54 3.92
N VAL A 126 3.58 12.89 4.53
CA VAL A 126 3.61 12.65 5.98
C VAL A 126 4.03 13.89 6.76
N PRO A 127 3.73 13.94 8.08
CA PRO A 127 4.24 14.96 8.97
C PRO A 127 5.78 15.04 8.95
N PRO A 128 6.36 16.25 9.14
CA PRO A 128 7.80 16.47 9.02
C PRO A 128 8.63 15.68 10.04
N GLU A 129 8.04 15.30 11.18
CA GLU A 129 8.69 14.47 12.19
C GLU A 129 8.98 13.03 11.73
N LEU A 130 8.30 12.56 10.68
CA LEU A 130 8.54 11.26 10.07
C LEU A 130 9.49 11.32 8.87
N ALA A 131 9.87 12.50 8.39
CA ALA A 131 10.64 12.64 7.15
C ALA A 131 11.95 11.84 7.19
N ASP A 132 12.66 11.89 8.32
CA ASP A 132 13.92 11.16 8.54
C ASP A 132 13.71 9.64 8.59
N ASP A 133 12.57 9.18 9.14
CA ASP A 133 12.24 7.75 9.19
C ASP A 133 11.97 7.19 7.78
N PHE A 134 11.32 7.98 6.93
CA PHE A 134 11.11 7.63 5.52
C PHE A 134 12.40 7.70 4.69
N ASP A 135 13.32 8.61 5.00
CA ASP A 135 14.66 8.64 4.39
C ASP A 135 15.43 7.34 4.72
N ARG A 136 15.40 6.90 5.99
CA ARG A 136 15.99 5.63 6.40
C ARG A 136 15.36 4.43 5.68
N LEU A 137 14.05 4.45 5.43
CA LEU A 137 13.38 3.42 4.63
C LEU A 137 13.91 3.37 3.18
N GLN A 138 14.10 4.52 2.54
CA GLN A 138 14.67 4.57 1.19
C GLN A 138 16.10 4.02 1.15
N GLU A 139 16.93 4.33 2.16
CA GLU A 139 18.30 3.81 2.26
C GLU A 139 18.32 2.27 2.31
N VAL A 140 17.47 1.66 3.14
CA VAL A 140 17.39 0.19 3.26
C VAL A 140 16.93 -0.47 1.96
N VAL A 141 15.96 0.14 1.28
CA VAL A 141 15.47 -0.36 -0.02
C VAL A 141 16.56 -0.27 -1.08
N THR A 142 17.29 0.85 -1.12
CA THR A 142 18.38 1.07 -2.07
C THR A 142 19.53 0.08 -1.85
N ALA A 143 19.90 -0.15 -0.59
CA ALA A 143 20.95 -1.11 -0.22
C ALA A 143 20.63 -2.55 -0.69
N SER A 144 19.37 -2.88 -0.95
CA SER A 144 18.99 -4.22 -1.46
C SER A 144 19.51 -4.50 -2.87
N THR A 145 19.68 -3.46 -3.71
CA THR A 145 20.30 -3.60 -5.04
C THR A 145 21.81 -3.80 -4.94
N GLU A 146 22.46 -3.07 -4.01
CA GLU A 146 23.90 -3.13 -3.78
C GLU A 146 24.36 -4.47 -3.21
N ASN A 147 23.49 -5.15 -2.44
CA ASN A 147 23.77 -6.46 -1.83
C ASN A 147 23.51 -7.66 -2.76
N GLY A 148 23.49 -7.44 -4.09
CA GLY A 148 23.29 -8.51 -5.07
C GLY A 148 21.82 -8.92 -5.22
N GLY A 149 20.89 -8.01 -4.98
CA GLY A 149 19.45 -8.22 -5.19
C GLY A 149 18.75 -8.98 -4.07
N SER A 150 19.38 -9.15 -2.90
CA SER A 150 18.69 -9.71 -1.73
C SER A 150 18.06 -8.59 -0.91
N PHE A 151 16.73 -8.61 -0.79
CA PHE A 151 15.99 -7.70 0.10
C PHE A 151 16.26 -8.05 1.57
N ASP A 152 16.78 -7.08 2.33
CA ASP A 152 17.00 -7.25 3.77
C ASP A 152 15.73 -6.93 4.57
N GLU A 153 14.89 -7.96 4.73
CA GLU A 153 13.63 -7.85 5.47
C GLU A 153 13.82 -7.43 6.94
N ALA A 154 14.94 -7.81 7.56
CA ALA A 154 15.21 -7.46 8.95
C ALA A 154 15.49 -5.97 9.11
N SER A 155 16.39 -5.43 8.29
CA SER A 155 16.68 -3.99 8.26
C SER A 155 15.44 -3.18 7.85
N TYR A 156 14.64 -3.70 6.91
CA TYR A 156 13.42 -3.03 6.47
C TYR A 156 12.40 -2.88 7.61
N ARG A 157 12.16 -3.97 8.34
CA ARG A 157 11.25 -3.96 9.49
C ARG A 157 11.72 -3.01 10.59
N GLU A 158 13.03 -2.96 10.83
CA GLU A 158 13.62 -2.03 11.80
C GLU A 158 13.45 -0.57 11.36
N ALA A 159 13.52 -0.30 10.06
CA ALA A 159 13.29 1.04 9.50
C ALA A 159 11.81 1.46 9.55
N VAL A 160 10.86 0.52 9.48
CA VAL A 160 9.42 0.84 9.60
C VAL A 160 8.98 1.08 11.06
N ALA A 161 9.66 0.47 12.03
CA ALA A 161 9.25 0.49 13.44
C ALA A 161 9.01 1.90 14.06
N PRO A 162 9.82 2.94 13.78
CA PRO A 162 9.55 4.29 14.27
C PRO A 162 8.22 4.86 13.76
N VAL A 163 7.85 4.56 12.51
CA VAL A 163 6.60 5.04 11.92
C VAL A 163 5.38 4.33 12.55
N GLU A 164 5.50 3.03 12.84
CA GLU A 164 4.47 2.29 13.59
C GLU A 164 4.30 2.82 15.01
N GLN A 165 5.43 3.15 15.68
CA GLN A 165 5.42 3.74 17.01
C GLN A 165 4.72 5.11 17.00
N TRP A 166 5.01 5.93 16.00
CA TRP A 166 4.34 7.21 15.82
C TRP A 166 2.83 7.05 15.63
N LEU A 167 2.40 6.12 14.75
CA LEU A 167 0.98 5.81 14.60
C LEU A 167 0.34 5.39 15.93
N HIS A 168 1.05 4.61 16.73
CA HIS A 168 0.56 4.18 18.03
C HIS A 168 0.37 5.35 19.01
N GLU A 169 1.32 6.26 19.07
CA GLU A 169 1.31 7.40 20.00
C GLU A 169 0.28 8.46 19.60
N HIS A 170 0.10 8.68 18.30
CA HIS A 170 -0.69 9.79 17.77
C HIS A 170 -2.11 9.39 17.37
N CYS A 171 -2.36 8.14 16.98
CA CYS A 171 -3.61 7.73 16.31
C CYS A 171 -4.52 6.78 17.11
N ASN A 172 -4.15 6.40 18.33
CA ASN A 172 -4.96 5.51 19.18
C ASN A 172 -6.00 6.22 20.07
N LYS A 173 -6.34 7.47 19.77
CA LYS A 173 -7.36 8.21 20.54
C LYS A 173 -8.75 7.89 19.99
N PRO A 174 -9.72 7.51 20.85
CA PRO A 174 -11.09 7.30 20.40
C PRO A 174 -11.66 8.63 19.88
N VAL A 175 -12.31 8.57 18.72
CA VAL A 175 -13.13 9.67 18.19
C VAL A 175 -14.29 9.83 19.17
N GLN A 176 -14.29 10.91 19.94
CA GLN A 176 -15.39 11.26 20.85
C GLN A 176 -16.50 12.00 20.13
#